data_AF-A0A960R1K9-F1
#
_entry.id   AF-A0A960R1K9-F1
#
_cell.length_a   1.000
_cell.length_b   1.000
_cell.length_c   1.000
_cell.angle_alpha   90.00
_cell.angle_beta   90.00
_cell.angle_gamma   90.00
#
_symmetry.space_group_name_H-M   'P 1'
#
loop_
_entity.id
_entity.type
_entity.pdbx_description
1 polymer ?
#
loop_
_entity_poly.entity_id
_entity_poly.type
_entity_poly.pdbx_seq_one_letter_code
_entity_poly.pdbx_strand_id
1 'polypeptide(L)'
;IEVPGIINGALTLPGDMDFFRVQGTGNQPMSFEIFGRRLGSPIDANLTVYDDDGKMIAFNDDNENPAAGLTTHHADPRVFIKLPDNGRCFIRVADTQNRYGYANAYRLKVSQEPPRFVLRTTPSSLNAKPGTSARLTVHALRFDGFDGPVALSLKDAPAGFSLNATIPAGEDMADVSISVPAEPPSQPTRLTVQGTAEIEGKSVSIDAVPAEDMMQAFIYRHLVPVDALMVDVRTPPEKPAP
;
A
#
# COMPACT_ATOMS: atom_id res chain seq x y z
N ILE A 1 -13.63 -9.23 19.88
CA ILE A 1 -13.31 -9.47 18.46
C ILE A 1 -12.38 -10.67 18.40
N GLU A 2 -12.73 -11.68 17.61
CA GLU A 2 -11.83 -12.78 17.23
C GLU A 2 -10.90 -12.34 16.11
N VAL A 3 -9.69 -12.90 16.06
CA VAL A 3 -8.61 -12.47 15.16
C VAL A 3 -8.29 -13.56 14.13
N PRO A 4 -8.20 -13.26 12.82
CA PRO A 4 -8.42 -11.95 12.18
C PRO A 4 -9.91 -11.55 12.17
N GLY A 5 -10.19 -10.25 12.26
CA GLY A 5 -11.56 -9.75 12.36
C GLY A 5 -11.80 -8.45 11.60
N ILE A 6 -13.00 -8.31 11.06
CA ILE A 6 -13.50 -7.07 10.43
C ILE A 6 -14.81 -6.68 11.12
N ILE A 7 -14.91 -5.40 11.48
CA ILE A 7 -16.09 -4.81 12.10
C ILE A 7 -16.47 -3.58 11.29
N ASN A 8 -17.76 -3.45 10.96
CA ASN A 8 -18.29 -2.20 10.42
C ASN A 8 -19.12 -1.56 11.53
N GLY A 9 -18.82 -0.31 11.86
CA GLY A 9 -19.50 0.48 12.90
C GLY A 9 -19.83 1.87 12.38
N ALA A 10 -20.50 2.67 13.21
CA ALA A 10 -20.74 4.09 12.96
C ALA A 10 -20.91 4.84 14.28
N LEU A 11 -20.33 6.03 14.36
CA LEU A 11 -20.48 6.91 15.53
C LEU A 11 -21.76 7.72 15.35
N THR A 12 -22.84 7.31 16.01
CA THR A 12 -24.20 7.81 15.69
C THR A 12 -24.69 8.89 16.64
N LEU A 13 -24.11 9.01 17.84
CA LEU A 13 -24.54 9.94 18.87
C LEU A 13 -23.48 11.02 19.17
N PRO A 14 -23.88 12.18 19.74
CA PRO A 14 -22.91 13.15 20.23
C PRO A 14 -21.97 12.54 21.28
N GLY A 15 -20.66 12.65 21.04
CA GLY A 15 -19.64 12.09 21.94
C GLY A 15 -19.54 10.56 21.91
N ASP A 16 -20.11 9.92 20.87
CA ASP A 16 -20.08 8.48 20.69
C ASP A 16 -18.64 7.95 20.54
N MET A 17 -18.37 6.84 21.20
CA MET A 17 -17.08 6.16 21.20
C MET A 17 -17.33 4.67 21.27
N ASP A 18 -16.86 3.95 20.26
CA ASP A 18 -16.99 2.51 20.23
C ASP A 18 -15.78 1.85 20.90
N PHE A 19 -16.04 0.97 21.86
CA PHE A 19 -15.01 0.19 22.55
C PHE A 19 -15.10 -1.29 22.18
N PHE A 20 -13.96 -1.88 21.83
CA PHE A 20 -13.87 -3.30 21.50
C PHE A 20 -12.78 -3.98 22.31
N ARG A 21 -13.12 -5.12 22.91
CA ARG A 21 -12.11 -6.05 23.45
C ARG A 21 -11.59 -6.94 22.35
N VAL A 22 -10.27 -7.10 22.26
CA VAL A 22 -9.61 -8.02 21.34
C VAL A 22 -8.81 -9.06 22.11
N GLN A 23 -8.83 -10.29 21.60
CA GLN A 23 -8.01 -11.40 22.09
C GLN A 23 -7.22 -11.95 20.91
N GLY A 24 -5.91 -11.72 20.91
CA GLY A 24 -4.97 -12.34 20.00
C GLY A 24 -4.00 -13.25 20.74
N THR A 25 -2.95 -13.67 20.03
CA THR A 25 -1.81 -14.36 20.62
C THR A 25 -0.92 -13.36 21.33
N GLY A 26 -0.67 -13.56 22.63
CA GLY A 26 0.18 -12.67 23.43
C GLY A 26 1.61 -12.61 22.92
N ASN A 27 2.28 -11.47 23.17
CA ASN A 27 3.65 -11.21 22.70
C ASN A 27 3.86 -11.25 21.17
N GLN A 28 2.79 -11.30 20.38
CA GLN A 28 2.89 -11.27 18.92
C GLN A 28 2.48 -9.89 18.38
N PRO A 29 3.04 -9.45 17.24
CA PRO A 29 2.63 -8.23 16.58
C PRO A 29 1.15 -8.28 16.18
N MET A 30 0.52 -7.10 16.17
CA MET A 30 -0.88 -6.94 15.78
C MET A 30 -1.10 -5.55 15.18
N SER A 31 -1.83 -5.51 14.08
CA SER A 31 -2.31 -4.28 13.45
C SER A 31 -3.80 -4.06 13.69
N PHE A 32 -4.13 -2.79 13.84
CA PHE A 32 -5.48 -2.25 13.93
C PHE A 32 -5.56 -1.10 12.92
N GLU A 33 -6.52 -1.17 12.00
CA GLU A 33 -6.60 -0.22 10.91
C GLU A 33 -8.06 0.18 10.67
N ILE A 34 -8.31 1.48 10.61
CA ILE A 34 -9.60 2.04 10.25
C ILE A 34 -9.62 2.36 8.76
N PHE A 35 -10.72 1.98 8.12
CA PHE A 35 -11.09 2.39 6.78
C PHE A 35 -12.34 3.25 6.89
N GLY A 36 -12.17 4.57 6.79
CA GLY A 36 -13.23 5.57 6.77
C GLY A 36 -13.15 6.37 5.47
N ARG A 37 -12.16 7.27 5.38
CA ARG A 37 -11.89 8.12 4.21
C ARG A 37 -11.71 7.29 2.95
N ARG A 38 -10.96 6.19 3.02
CA ARG A 38 -10.76 5.27 1.87
C ARG A 38 -12.06 4.57 1.42
N LEU A 39 -13.10 4.60 2.23
CA LEU A 39 -14.44 4.09 1.91
C LEU A 39 -15.48 5.22 1.71
N GLY A 40 -15.03 6.48 1.57
CA GLY A 40 -15.89 7.63 1.34
C GLY A 40 -16.61 8.16 2.57
N SER A 41 -16.29 7.66 3.76
CA SER A 41 -16.84 8.18 5.02
C SER A 41 -16.23 9.56 5.35
N PRO A 42 -17.02 10.50 5.90
CA PRO A 42 -16.53 11.79 6.37
C PRO A 42 -15.84 11.72 7.74
N ILE A 43 -15.75 10.54 8.36
CA ILE A 43 -15.12 10.35 9.67
C ILE A 43 -13.65 10.81 9.64
N ASP A 44 -13.24 11.49 10.69
CA ASP A 44 -11.85 11.79 11.01
C ASP A 44 -11.50 10.98 12.26
N ALA A 45 -11.16 9.70 12.05
CA ALA A 45 -11.14 8.75 13.14
C ALA A 45 -9.85 8.87 13.96
N ASN A 46 -9.93 8.73 15.28
CA ASN A 46 -8.79 8.34 16.09
C ASN A 46 -8.97 6.94 16.66
N LEU A 47 -7.86 6.21 16.68
CA LEU A 47 -7.74 4.85 17.13
C LEU A 47 -6.83 4.82 18.34
N THR A 48 -7.36 4.38 19.48
CA THR A 48 -6.59 4.24 20.72
C THR A 48 -6.59 2.78 21.15
N VAL A 49 -5.44 2.28 21.57
CA VAL A 49 -5.29 0.94 22.14
C VAL A 49 -4.90 1.05 23.61
N TYR A 50 -5.60 0.30 24.45
CA TYR A 50 -5.38 0.21 25.89
C TYR A 50 -5.03 -1.22 26.31
N ASP A 51 -4.27 -1.36 27.39
CA ASP A 51 -4.08 -2.63 28.10
C ASP A 51 -5.23 -2.92 29.09
N ASP A 52 -5.10 -4.00 29.86
CA ASP A 52 -6.11 -4.43 30.85
C ASP A 52 -6.27 -3.47 32.03
N ASP A 53 -5.25 -2.63 32.32
CA ASP A 53 -5.30 -1.63 33.39
C ASP A 53 -5.89 -0.29 32.89
N GLY A 54 -6.31 -0.23 31.62
CA GLY A 54 -6.83 0.97 30.98
C GLY A 54 -5.72 1.98 30.62
N LYS A 55 -4.45 1.57 30.68
CA LYS A 55 -3.34 2.42 30.23
C LYS A 55 -3.31 2.42 28.70
N MET A 56 -3.18 3.60 28.12
CA MET A 56 -2.99 3.77 26.69
C MET A 56 -1.62 3.23 26.28
N ILE A 57 -1.60 2.26 25.37
CA ILE A 57 -0.37 1.64 24.84
C ILE A 57 -0.09 2.05 23.39
N ALA A 58 -1.08 2.57 22.66
CA ALA A 58 -0.88 3.22 21.37
C ALA A 58 -2.03 4.15 20.99
N PHE A 59 -1.75 5.10 20.10
CA PHE A 59 -2.69 6.06 19.55
C PHE A 59 -2.26 6.43 18.13
N ASN A 60 -3.22 6.59 17.23
CA ASN A 60 -3.04 7.18 15.91
C ASN A 60 -4.39 7.78 15.44
N ASP A 61 -4.36 8.93 14.78
CA ASP A 61 -5.50 9.60 14.15
C ASP A 61 -5.31 9.75 12.63
N ASP A 62 -4.08 10.00 12.18
CA ASP A 62 -3.72 10.02 10.76
C ASP A 62 -2.67 8.95 10.40
N ASN A 63 -2.86 8.28 9.25
CA ASN A 63 -1.86 7.39 8.68
C ASN A 63 -1.77 7.57 7.16
N GLU A 64 -0.66 8.18 6.71
CA GLU A 64 -0.35 8.33 5.29
C GLU A 64 -0.25 6.96 4.59
N ASN A 65 -0.84 6.88 3.40
CA ASN A 65 -0.75 5.69 2.56
C ASN A 65 -0.65 6.14 1.08
N PRO A 66 0.55 6.10 0.49
CA PRO A 66 0.77 6.54 -0.89
C PRO A 66 -0.03 5.77 -1.94
N ALA A 67 -0.51 4.56 -1.61
CA ALA A 67 -1.37 3.77 -2.49
C ALA A 67 -2.87 4.05 -2.32
N ALA A 68 -3.27 4.97 -1.43
CA ALA A 68 -4.66 5.39 -1.23
C ALA A 68 -5.17 6.35 -2.31
N GLY A 69 -4.65 6.26 -3.54
CA GLY A 69 -5.07 7.04 -4.70
C GLY A 69 -5.14 8.55 -4.40
N LEU A 70 -6.20 9.21 -4.84
CA LEU A 70 -6.43 10.66 -4.68
C LEU A 70 -6.96 11.05 -3.28
N THR A 71 -6.82 10.20 -2.27
CA THR A 71 -7.23 10.53 -0.90
C THR A 71 -6.24 11.53 -0.30
N THR A 72 -6.65 12.79 -0.13
CA THR A 72 -5.76 13.87 0.37
C THR A 72 -5.83 14.09 1.87
N HIS A 73 -6.81 13.49 2.54
CA HIS A 73 -6.99 13.56 3.99
C HIS A 73 -6.84 12.14 4.53
N HIS A 74 -5.63 11.80 4.99
CA HIS A 74 -5.23 10.48 5.45
C HIS A 74 -5.74 10.13 6.87
N ALA A 75 -6.99 10.53 7.17
CA ALA A 75 -7.66 10.37 8.47
C ALA A 75 -8.22 8.94 8.72
N ASP A 76 -7.48 7.96 8.20
CA ASP A 76 -7.72 6.54 8.37
C ASP A 76 -6.61 5.98 9.25
N PRO A 77 -6.77 6.00 10.59
CA PRO A 77 -5.70 5.66 11.49
C PRO A 77 -5.29 4.20 11.42
N ARG A 78 -4.01 3.98 11.68
CA ARG A 78 -3.41 2.66 11.76
C ARG A 78 -2.45 2.57 12.93
N VAL A 79 -2.59 1.51 13.71
CA VAL A 79 -1.70 1.18 14.82
C VAL A 79 -1.11 -0.21 14.60
N PHE A 80 0.19 -0.36 14.86
CA PHE A 80 0.89 -1.64 14.86
C PHE A 80 1.68 -1.76 16.16
N ILE A 81 1.34 -2.74 16.99
CA ILE A 81 1.97 -2.94 18.30
C ILE A 81 2.27 -4.41 18.53
N LYS A 82 3.19 -4.69 19.46
CA LYS A 82 3.28 -6.00 20.09
C LYS A 82 2.19 -6.10 21.16
N LEU A 83 1.36 -7.14 21.10
CA LEU A 83 0.34 -7.35 22.13
C LEU A 83 0.98 -7.62 23.50
N PRO A 84 0.29 -7.26 24.60
CA PRO A 84 0.66 -7.70 25.95
C PRO A 84 0.78 -9.22 26.06
N ASP A 85 1.47 -9.70 27.10
CA ASP A 85 1.76 -11.13 27.31
C ASP A 85 0.51 -12.02 27.31
N ASN A 86 -0.61 -11.49 27.80
CA ASN A 86 -1.89 -12.21 27.86
C ASN A 86 -2.71 -12.13 26.55
N GLY A 87 -2.21 -11.41 25.54
CA GLY A 87 -2.83 -11.26 24.23
C GLY A 87 -4.10 -10.41 24.21
N ARG A 88 -4.43 -9.69 25.28
CA ARG A 88 -5.62 -8.84 25.37
C ARG A 88 -5.28 -7.37 25.23
N CYS A 89 -6.17 -6.66 24.57
CA CYS A 89 -6.18 -5.20 24.55
C CYS A 89 -7.62 -4.70 24.31
N PHE A 90 -7.82 -3.41 24.55
CA PHE A 90 -9.06 -2.71 24.26
C PHE A 90 -8.81 -1.63 23.24
N ILE A 91 -9.66 -1.57 22.22
CA ILE A 91 -9.63 -0.56 21.18
C ILE A 91 -10.73 0.45 21.45
N ARG A 92 -10.42 1.74 21.31
CA ARG A 92 -11.41 2.80 21.18
C ARG A 92 -11.35 3.40 19.80
N VAL A 93 -12.52 3.54 19.16
CA VAL A 93 -12.72 4.31 17.93
C VAL A 93 -13.57 5.52 18.28
N ALA A 94 -13.10 6.71 17.90
CA ALA A 94 -13.82 7.97 18.07
C ALA A 94 -13.53 8.90 16.88
N ASP A 95 -14.28 9.98 16.73
CA ASP A 95 -14.00 11.04 15.76
C ASP A 95 -13.24 12.19 16.43
N THR A 96 -12.09 12.57 15.87
CA THR A 96 -11.19 13.63 16.38
C THR A 96 -11.86 15.00 16.39
N GLN A 97 -12.84 15.21 15.52
CA GLN A 97 -13.62 16.45 15.45
C GLN A 97 -14.97 16.34 16.16
N ASN A 98 -15.21 15.25 16.90
CA ASN A 98 -16.48 14.91 17.56
C ASN A 98 -17.69 14.92 16.60
N ARG A 99 -17.47 14.59 15.33
CA ARG A 99 -18.56 14.42 14.36
C ARG A 99 -19.28 13.10 14.62
N TYR A 100 -20.57 13.08 14.31
CA TYR A 100 -21.44 11.93 14.54
C TYR A 100 -22.57 11.87 13.50
N GLY A 101 -23.27 10.75 13.47
CA GLY A 101 -24.34 10.40 12.55
C GLY A 101 -23.98 9.21 11.68
N TYR A 102 -24.99 8.55 11.10
CA TYR A 102 -24.82 7.31 10.32
C TYR A 102 -23.81 7.37 9.18
N ALA A 103 -23.52 8.57 8.67
CA ALA A 103 -22.50 8.78 7.64
C ALA A 103 -21.07 8.55 8.18
N ASN A 104 -20.81 8.79 9.47
CA ASN A 104 -19.52 8.55 10.15
C ASN A 104 -19.35 7.05 10.45
N ALA A 105 -19.60 6.25 9.43
CA ALA A 105 -19.35 4.83 9.42
C ALA A 105 -17.85 4.57 9.24
N TYR A 106 -17.38 3.47 9.79
CA TYR A 106 -16.01 3.03 9.65
C TYR A 106 -15.97 1.51 9.54
N ARG A 107 -14.86 1.01 8.97
CA ARG A 107 -14.50 -0.39 9.05
C ARG A 107 -13.20 -0.54 9.84
N LEU A 108 -13.27 -1.25 10.96
CA LEU A 108 -12.10 -1.66 11.74
C LEU A 108 -11.63 -3.04 11.26
N LYS A 109 -10.39 -3.11 10.78
CA LYS A 109 -9.67 -4.36 10.53
C LYS A 109 -8.73 -4.61 11.71
N VAL A 110 -8.76 -5.83 12.25
CA VAL A 110 -7.82 -6.28 13.27
C VAL A 110 -7.13 -7.56 12.80
N SER A 111 -5.80 -7.60 12.84
CA SER A 111 -5.04 -8.71 12.27
C SER A 111 -3.69 -8.93 12.94
N GLN A 112 -3.34 -10.21 13.13
CA GLN A 112 -1.95 -10.66 13.32
C GLN A 112 -1.46 -11.22 11.98
N GLU A 113 -1.50 -10.38 10.95
CA GLU A 113 -0.99 -10.73 9.62
C GLU A 113 0.54 -10.76 9.66
N PRO A 114 1.18 -11.68 8.90
CA PRO A 114 2.62 -11.65 8.75
C PRO A 114 3.06 -10.33 8.09
N PRO A 115 4.34 -9.94 8.27
CA PRO A 115 4.92 -8.81 7.54
C PRO A 115 4.62 -8.92 6.05
N ARG A 116 4.28 -7.81 5.38
CA ARG A 116 3.92 -7.84 3.95
C ARG A 116 4.35 -6.57 3.23
N PHE A 117 4.33 -6.63 1.89
CA PHE A 117 4.54 -5.47 1.04
C PHE A 117 3.55 -5.47 -0.14
N VAL A 118 3.36 -4.31 -0.75
CA VAL A 118 2.72 -4.17 -2.06
C VAL A 118 3.60 -3.32 -2.96
N LEU A 119 3.51 -3.54 -4.27
CA LEU A 119 4.34 -2.83 -5.24
C LEU A 119 3.54 -1.89 -6.13
N ARG A 120 4.18 -0.78 -6.52
CA ARG A 120 3.72 0.14 -7.56
C ARG A 120 4.83 0.41 -8.58
N THR A 121 4.48 0.66 -9.83
CA THR A 121 5.45 1.11 -10.85
C THR A 121 5.06 2.46 -11.43
N THR A 122 6.01 3.37 -11.55
CA THR A 122 5.80 4.70 -12.18
C THR A 122 6.91 5.01 -13.18
N PRO A 123 6.61 5.57 -14.37
CA PRO A 123 5.26 5.80 -14.90
C PRO A 123 4.59 4.48 -15.33
N SER A 124 3.31 4.54 -15.68
CA SER A 124 2.55 3.37 -16.16
C SER A 124 2.70 3.10 -17.66
N SER A 125 3.35 4.00 -18.39
CA SER A 125 3.63 3.81 -19.81
C SER A 125 5.06 4.20 -20.15
N LEU A 126 5.68 3.39 -21.01
CA LEU A 126 7.08 3.52 -21.38
C LEU A 126 7.24 3.54 -22.89
N ASN A 127 8.21 4.32 -23.36
CA ASN A 127 8.65 4.29 -24.76
C ASN A 127 10.14 3.94 -24.79
N ALA A 128 10.55 3.06 -25.70
CA ALA A 128 11.95 2.74 -25.93
C ALA A 128 12.24 2.53 -27.41
N LYS A 129 13.49 2.78 -27.81
CA LYS A 129 13.99 2.37 -29.12
C LYS A 129 14.24 0.87 -29.13
N PRO A 130 14.10 0.19 -30.28
CA PRO A 130 14.41 -1.23 -30.36
C PRO A 130 15.84 -1.54 -29.89
N GLY A 131 15.99 -2.59 -29.08
CA GLY A 131 17.27 -3.06 -28.55
C GLY A 131 17.85 -2.21 -27.43
N THR A 132 17.08 -1.29 -26.86
CA THR A 132 17.54 -0.40 -25.77
C THR A 132 16.85 -0.75 -24.44
N SER A 133 16.64 0.23 -23.56
CA SER A 133 15.94 0.03 -22.30
C SER A 133 15.07 1.23 -21.95
N ALA A 134 13.95 0.98 -21.26
CA ALA A 134 13.09 2.00 -20.67
C ALA A 134 13.25 2.02 -19.15
N ARG A 135 13.24 3.21 -18.55
CA ARG A 135 13.34 3.38 -17.08
C ARG A 135 11.98 3.53 -16.43
N LEU A 136 11.82 2.95 -15.26
CA LEU A 136 10.69 3.13 -14.36
C LEU A 136 11.18 3.01 -12.91
N THR A 137 10.41 3.55 -11.97
CA THR A 137 10.63 3.38 -10.54
C THR A 137 9.66 2.33 -10.02
N VAL A 138 10.15 1.37 -9.24
CA VAL A 138 9.30 0.43 -8.48
C VAL A 138 9.28 0.87 -7.03
N HIS A 139 8.10 1.14 -6.49
CA HIS A 139 7.87 1.52 -5.10
C HIS A 139 7.41 0.29 -4.31
N ALA A 140 7.99 0.08 -3.13
CA ALA A 140 7.61 -0.91 -2.15
C ALA A 140 6.92 -0.23 -0.96
N LEU A 141 5.61 -0.45 -0.82
CA LEU A 141 4.89 -0.04 0.37
C LEU A 141 4.90 -1.19 1.36
N ARG A 142 5.59 -0.99 2.46
CA ARG A 142 5.93 -2.00 3.46
C ARG A 142 4.97 -1.91 4.65
N PHE A 143 4.50 -3.05 5.14
CA PHE A 143 3.53 -3.13 6.23
C PHE A 143 3.96 -4.17 7.26
N ASP A 144 3.46 -3.98 8.48
CA ASP A 144 3.55 -4.96 9.57
C ASP A 144 4.99 -5.40 9.87
N GLY A 145 5.94 -4.47 9.73
CA GLY A 145 7.36 -4.68 10.02
C GLY A 145 8.18 -5.34 8.90
N PHE A 146 7.64 -5.46 7.68
CA PHE A 146 8.42 -6.02 6.57
C PHE A 146 9.53 -5.07 6.13
N ASP A 147 10.78 -5.50 6.31
CA ASP A 147 11.96 -4.71 5.97
C ASP A 147 12.88 -5.41 4.95
N GLY A 148 12.52 -6.61 4.49
CA GLY A 148 13.36 -7.45 3.66
C GLY A 148 13.58 -6.90 2.24
N PRO A 149 14.61 -7.38 1.52
CA PRO A 149 14.82 -7.03 0.12
C PRO A 149 13.72 -7.62 -0.77
N VAL A 150 13.41 -6.96 -1.88
CA VAL A 150 12.43 -7.42 -2.87
C VAL A 150 13.11 -7.59 -4.22
N ALA A 151 13.26 -8.83 -4.69
CA ALA A 151 13.81 -9.16 -5.99
C ALA A 151 12.78 -8.91 -7.09
N LEU A 152 13.14 -8.14 -8.12
CA LEU A 152 12.24 -7.70 -9.18
C LEU A 152 12.52 -8.42 -10.51
N SER A 153 11.46 -8.87 -11.17
CA SER A 153 11.51 -9.52 -12.48
C SER A 153 10.28 -9.18 -13.31
N LEU A 154 10.26 -9.59 -14.59
CA LEU A 154 9.03 -9.57 -15.39
C LEU A 154 8.36 -10.95 -15.35
N LYS A 155 7.08 -10.96 -15.00
CA LYS A 155 6.23 -12.16 -15.07
C LYS A 155 5.75 -12.38 -16.50
N ASP A 156 5.90 -13.60 -16.99
CA ASP A 156 5.40 -14.06 -18.30
C ASP A 156 5.77 -13.12 -19.47
N ALA A 157 6.98 -12.55 -19.43
CA ALA A 157 7.43 -11.56 -20.40
C ALA A 157 7.55 -12.14 -21.82
N PRO A 158 7.06 -11.43 -22.85
CA PRO A 158 7.34 -11.79 -24.24
C PRO A 158 8.85 -11.78 -24.53
N ALA A 159 9.25 -12.53 -25.55
CA ALA A 159 10.66 -12.67 -25.92
C ALA A 159 11.34 -11.31 -26.14
N GLY A 160 12.54 -11.17 -25.57
CA GLY A 160 13.36 -9.96 -25.68
C GLY A 160 13.04 -8.84 -24.68
N PHE A 161 12.00 -8.98 -23.86
CA PHE A 161 11.83 -8.15 -22.67
C PHE A 161 12.49 -8.78 -21.45
N SER A 162 13.21 -7.99 -20.66
CA SER A 162 13.81 -8.48 -19.41
C SER A 162 13.96 -7.40 -18.35
N LEU A 163 13.84 -7.80 -17.09
CA LEU A 163 14.12 -7.01 -15.91
C LEU A 163 14.79 -7.92 -14.88
N ASN A 164 15.88 -7.46 -14.29
CA ASN A 164 16.47 -8.03 -13.09
C ASN A 164 16.97 -6.89 -12.22
N ALA A 165 16.36 -6.70 -11.06
CA ALA A 165 16.72 -5.66 -10.12
C ALA A 165 16.34 -6.10 -8.70
N THR A 166 16.68 -5.29 -7.71
CA THR A 166 16.29 -5.52 -6.31
C THR A 166 16.02 -4.18 -5.66
N ILE A 167 14.91 -4.09 -4.92
CA ILE A 167 14.72 -3.04 -3.92
C ILE A 167 15.41 -3.54 -2.66
N PRO A 168 16.49 -2.87 -2.19
CA PRO A 168 17.21 -3.32 -1.00
C PRO A 168 16.31 -3.37 0.24
N ALA A 169 16.78 -4.06 1.29
CA ALA A 169 16.15 -4.02 2.59
C ALA A 169 16.10 -2.58 3.12
N GLY A 170 15.02 -2.16 3.77
CA GLY A 170 14.84 -0.77 4.24
C GLY A 170 14.49 0.26 3.19
N GLU A 171 14.72 -0.02 1.91
CA GLU A 171 14.45 0.94 0.84
C GLU A 171 13.00 0.85 0.36
N ASP A 172 12.37 2.01 0.18
CA ASP A 172 10.98 2.12 -0.27
C ASP A 172 10.85 2.14 -1.79
N MET A 173 11.94 2.28 -2.53
CA MET A 173 11.91 2.26 -3.99
C MET A 173 13.25 1.88 -4.64
N ALA A 174 13.19 1.52 -5.91
CA ALA A 174 14.36 1.43 -6.78
C ALA A 174 14.03 1.91 -8.20
N ASP A 175 14.94 2.68 -8.78
CA ASP A 175 14.92 2.97 -10.22
C ASP A 175 15.47 1.78 -11.00
N VAL A 176 14.68 1.26 -11.93
CA VAL A 176 15.01 0.06 -12.69
C VAL A 176 14.91 0.31 -14.20
N SER A 177 15.53 -0.58 -14.97
CA SER A 177 15.48 -0.54 -16.43
C SER A 177 14.93 -1.85 -16.98
N ILE A 178 13.92 -1.75 -17.84
CA ILE A 178 13.42 -2.86 -18.65
C ILE A 178 14.17 -2.84 -19.98
N SER A 179 14.90 -3.91 -20.29
CA SER A 179 15.45 -4.10 -21.64
C SER A 179 14.34 -4.50 -22.60
N VAL A 180 14.40 -4.00 -23.84
CA VAL A 180 13.38 -4.22 -24.87
C VAL A 180 13.97 -4.91 -26.10
N PRO A 181 13.17 -5.67 -26.87
CA PRO A 181 13.67 -6.41 -28.03
C PRO A 181 14.24 -5.51 -29.13
N ALA A 182 15.24 -6.02 -29.86
CA ALA A 182 15.79 -5.36 -31.06
C ALA A 182 14.81 -5.37 -32.24
N GLU A 183 13.94 -6.37 -32.30
CA GLU A 183 12.82 -6.44 -33.24
C GLU A 183 11.56 -5.96 -32.52
N PRO A 184 11.03 -4.76 -32.84
CA PRO A 184 9.89 -4.21 -32.13
C PRO A 184 8.62 -5.02 -32.42
N PRO A 185 7.78 -5.32 -31.40
CA PRO A 185 6.44 -5.84 -31.62
C PRO A 185 5.60 -4.88 -32.47
N SER A 186 4.62 -5.41 -33.20
CA SER A 186 3.73 -4.58 -34.04
C SER A 186 2.78 -3.68 -33.26
N GLN A 187 2.63 -3.89 -31.95
CA GLN A 187 1.75 -3.16 -31.05
C GLN A 187 2.42 -2.96 -29.68
N PRO A 188 2.00 -1.94 -28.91
CA PRO A 188 2.43 -1.79 -27.53
C PRO A 188 2.18 -3.07 -26.72
N THR A 189 3.16 -3.44 -25.90
CA THR A 189 3.16 -4.67 -25.13
C THR A 189 2.79 -4.39 -23.68
N ARG A 190 1.84 -5.14 -23.13
CA ARG A 190 1.55 -5.13 -21.70
C ARG A 190 2.61 -5.95 -20.98
N LEU A 191 3.21 -5.38 -19.92
CA LEU A 191 4.15 -6.08 -19.05
C LEU A 191 3.63 -6.13 -17.61
N THR A 192 4.14 -7.07 -16.82
CA THR A 192 3.88 -7.17 -15.38
C THR A 192 5.20 -7.31 -14.64
N VAL A 193 5.55 -6.28 -13.86
CA VAL A 193 6.67 -6.37 -12.92
C VAL A 193 6.20 -7.17 -11.71
N GLN A 194 6.97 -8.18 -11.31
CA GLN A 194 6.72 -8.99 -10.13
C GLN A 194 7.88 -8.85 -9.14
N GLY A 195 7.56 -8.64 -7.88
CA GLY A 195 8.51 -8.70 -6.78
C GLY A 195 8.39 -9.99 -6.00
N THR A 196 9.52 -10.57 -5.62
CA THR A 196 9.60 -11.75 -4.76
C THR A 196 10.45 -11.45 -3.53
N ALA A 197 9.97 -11.84 -2.36
CA ALA A 197 10.71 -11.72 -1.10
C ALA A 197 10.46 -12.92 -0.19
N GLU A 198 11.37 -13.13 0.76
CA GLU A 198 11.20 -14.11 1.84
C GLU A 198 10.51 -13.46 3.03
N ILE A 199 9.39 -14.03 3.46
CA ILE A 199 8.59 -13.59 4.60
C ILE A 199 8.38 -14.81 5.49
N GLU A 200 8.92 -14.74 6.72
CA GLU A 200 8.82 -15.84 7.70
C GLU A 200 9.27 -17.21 7.14
N GLY A 201 10.33 -17.19 6.31
CA GLY A 201 10.90 -18.39 5.68
C GLY A 201 10.08 -18.94 4.51
N LYS A 202 9.13 -18.17 3.97
CA LYS A 202 8.37 -18.51 2.77
C LYS A 202 8.63 -17.48 1.68
N SER A 203 8.83 -17.96 0.46
CA SER A 203 8.87 -17.11 -0.73
C SER A 203 7.47 -16.61 -1.08
N VAL A 204 7.31 -15.29 -1.19
CA VAL A 204 6.06 -14.60 -1.55
C VAL A 204 6.31 -13.72 -2.77
N SER A 205 5.46 -13.88 -3.79
CA SER A 205 5.52 -13.08 -5.02
C SER A 205 4.29 -12.19 -5.16
N ILE A 206 4.51 -10.90 -5.46
CA ILE A 206 3.48 -9.87 -5.61
C ILE A 206 3.65 -9.18 -6.96
N ASP A 207 2.58 -9.13 -7.74
CA ASP A 207 2.54 -8.37 -8.98
C ASP A 207 2.42 -6.87 -8.64
N ALA A 208 3.28 -6.05 -9.23
CA ALA A 208 3.24 -4.61 -9.06
C ALA A 208 2.07 -4.01 -9.82
N VAL A 209 1.36 -3.09 -9.17
CA VAL A 209 0.26 -2.37 -9.80
C VAL A 209 0.81 -1.12 -10.48
N PRO A 210 0.64 -0.95 -11.79
CA PRO A 210 1.08 0.25 -12.50
C PRO A 210 0.39 1.49 -11.97
N ALA A 211 1.09 2.61 -11.93
CA ALA A 211 0.57 3.86 -11.40
C ALA A 211 1.19 5.08 -12.10
N GLU A 212 0.52 6.22 -11.94
CA GLU A 212 1.12 7.52 -12.18
C GLU A 212 1.48 8.18 -10.85
N ASP A 213 2.65 8.81 -10.81
CA ASP A 213 3.04 9.68 -9.70
C ASP A 213 2.42 11.05 -9.94
N MET A 214 1.30 11.31 -9.26
CA MET A 214 0.51 12.52 -9.40
C MET A 214 0.69 13.42 -8.20
N MET A 215 1.09 14.67 -8.44
CA MET A 215 1.06 15.71 -7.43
C MET A 215 -0.30 16.40 -7.42
N GLN A 216 -0.96 16.42 -6.27
CA GLN A 216 -2.10 17.30 -6.03
C GLN A 216 -1.62 18.61 -5.40
N ALA A 217 -2.35 19.71 -5.61
CA ALA A 217 -1.96 21.06 -5.21
C ALA A 217 -1.34 21.09 -3.79
N PHE A 218 -0.14 21.69 -3.68
CA PHE A 218 0.64 21.84 -2.44
C PHE A 218 1.31 20.57 -1.88
N ILE A 219 2.02 19.80 -2.74
CA ILE A 219 3.10 18.83 -2.43
C ILE A 219 2.68 17.36 -2.23
N TYR A 220 1.43 17.03 -1.91
CA TYR A 220 1.05 15.61 -1.76
C TYR A 220 1.19 14.83 -3.07
N ARG A 221 2.03 13.78 -3.04
CA ARG A 221 2.23 12.84 -4.15
C ARG A 221 1.46 11.56 -3.91
N HIS A 222 0.78 11.10 -4.94
CA HIS A 222 -0.06 9.93 -4.90
C HIS A 222 0.38 8.95 -5.99
N LEU A 223 0.47 7.67 -5.64
CA LEU A 223 0.66 6.60 -6.62
C LEU A 223 -0.72 6.15 -7.10
N VAL A 224 -1.22 6.80 -8.15
CA VAL A 224 -2.58 6.60 -8.68
C VAL A 224 -2.59 5.36 -9.57
N PRO A 225 -3.25 4.26 -9.18
CA PRO A 225 -3.22 3.02 -9.94
C PRO A 225 -3.86 3.15 -11.33
N VAL A 226 -3.33 2.39 -12.28
CA VAL A 226 -3.92 2.18 -13.61
C VAL A 226 -3.91 0.70 -13.97
N ASP A 227 -4.68 0.33 -14.99
CA ASP A 227 -4.97 -1.07 -15.32
C ASP A 227 -3.80 -1.87 -15.92
N ALA A 228 -2.76 -1.19 -16.43
CA ALA A 228 -1.69 -1.83 -17.19
C ALA A 228 -0.41 -1.00 -17.26
N LEU A 229 0.74 -1.70 -17.22
CA LEU A 229 2.03 -1.15 -17.63
C LEU A 229 2.19 -1.43 -19.13
N MET A 230 2.18 -0.37 -19.93
CA MET A 230 2.29 -0.48 -21.39
C MET A 230 3.67 -0.03 -21.86
N VAL A 231 4.32 -0.85 -22.69
CA VAL A 231 5.62 -0.52 -23.28
C VAL A 231 5.50 -0.48 -24.80
N ASP A 232 5.77 0.69 -25.36
CA ASP A 232 5.84 0.90 -26.81
C ASP A 232 7.30 0.90 -27.27
N VAL A 233 7.64 -0.04 -28.14
CA VAL A 233 8.99 -0.19 -28.69
C VAL A 233 8.93 0.27 -30.14
N ARG A 234 9.42 1.47 -30.42
CA ARG A 234 9.39 2.06 -31.76
C ARG A 234 10.57 2.99 -31.99
N THR A 235 10.95 3.09 -33.25
CA THR A 235 11.84 4.17 -33.69
C THR A 235 10.98 5.43 -33.84
N PRO A 236 11.28 6.53 -33.14
CA PRO A 236 10.57 7.79 -33.34
C PRO A 236 10.70 8.23 -34.81
N PRO A 237 9.65 8.83 -35.40
CA PRO A 237 9.75 9.41 -36.73
C PRO A 237 10.86 10.48 -36.75
N GLU A 238 11.49 10.65 -37.90
CA GLU A 238 12.49 11.69 -38.09
C GLU A 238 11.85 13.06 -37.79
N LYS A 239 12.55 13.88 -36.99
CA LYS A 239 12.03 15.21 -36.65
C LYS A 239 11.86 16.01 -37.94
N PRO A 240 10.74 16.73 -38.16
CA PRO A 240 10.60 17.57 -39.33
C PRO A 240 11.79 18.53 -39.44
N ALA A 241 12.29 18.72 -40.66
CA ALA A 241 13.29 19.75 -40.91
C ALA A 241 12.77 21.11 -40.42
N PRO A 242 13.65 21.96 -39.84
CA PRO A 242 13.27 23.25 -39.28
C PRO A 242 12.64 24.20 -40.30
#